data_AF-A0A5C7LEW9-F1
#
_entry.id   AF-A0A5C7LEW9-F1
#
_cell.length_a   1.000
_cell.length_b   1.000
_cell.length_c   1.000
_cell.angle_alpha   90.00
_cell.angle_beta   90.00
_cell.angle_gamma   90.00
#
_symmetry.space_group_name_H-M   'P 1'
#
loop_
_entity.id
_entity.type
_entity.pdbx_description
1 polymer ?
#
loop_
_entity_poly.entity_id
_entity_poly.type
_entity_poly.pdbx_seq_one_letter_code
_entity_poly.pdbx_strand_id
1 'polypeptide(L)'
;MNTDSSVRLLEILFLKEERSIEMDAEKIMLTLKGMTPLETGTDSNTETPEQLSSSSRSSVLQSIISKTNGSFRLAPQKRKGAYRLLLTSPENKENISGLMKQALEGLDAEVIPPGAPKSSSGKYNTYLIHSPKKRGEIIPVVFGAGGNRGHDFENDLSTSTISRSGKLWDSLIAKLGIAQEEIVRVDRVSPAMPKGINPFRKTISNIGSSVADFGIELKNGEKVYLSVKGLRGATFANTGYSDAFIWNPSTRTVEDKPSRLFPTTDEFVFALGVSKEKVAQGLTDYVNKVSSGMERLDPSPQFDSFAVASFLAAQVGFGFYYVKQLSGNDLRVVDLSSPEKTLELVGDVVSVRVLYPYYTNDKQSSKQLSVHITTTTSKFLVEVRNTRGGVLSQQLNIGMF
;
A
#
# COMPACT_ATOMS: atom_id res chain seq x y z
N MET A 1 -1.35 -14.27 -53.62
CA MET A 1 -2.03 -13.16 -52.93
C MET A 1 -2.66 -13.72 -51.66
N ASN A 2 -2.12 -13.40 -50.49
CA ASN A 2 -2.83 -13.57 -49.22
C ASN A 2 -2.32 -12.53 -48.21
N THR A 3 -2.44 -11.26 -48.60
CA THR A 3 -1.98 -10.10 -47.82
C THR A 3 -3.04 -9.60 -46.84
N ASP A 4 -4.30 -10.02 -46.99
CA ASP A 4 -5.44 -9.45 -46.24
C ASP A 4 -5.61 -10.07 -44.83
N SER A 5 -5.32 -11.38 -44.67
CA SER A 5 -5.40 -12.04 -43.37
C SER A 5 -4.26 -11.66 -42.41
N SER A 6 -3.07 -11.40 -42.93
CA SER A 6 -1.91 -10.99 -42.13
C SER A 6 -2.03 -9.54 -41.63
N VAL A 7 -2.60 -8.64 -42.44
CA VAL A 7 -2.86 -7.25 -42.04
C VAL A 7 -3.90 -7.17 -40.92
N ARG A 8 -5.01 -7.92 -41.02
CA ARG A 8 -6.02 -7.99 -39.93
C ARG A 8 -5.47 -8.57 -38.63
N LEU A 9 -4.55 -9.54 -38.70
CA LEU A 9 -3.92 -10.13 -37.52
C LEU A 9 -2.93 -9.16 -36.85
N LEU A 10 -2.19 -8.39 -37.65
CA LEU A 10 -1.30 -7.33 -37.17
C LEU A 10 -2.09 -6.17 -36.55
N GLU A 11 -3.21 -5.76 -37.15
CA GLU A 11 -4.11 -4.74 -36.58
C GLU A 11 -4.71 -5.19 -35.24
N ILE A 12 -5.15 -6.44 -35.12
CA ILE A 12 -5.71 -7.00 -33.87
C ILE A 12 -4.64 -7.09 -32.78
N LEU A 13 -3.39 -7.44 -33.13
CA LEU A 13 -2.28 -7.51 -32.17
C LEU A 13 -1.87 -6.10 -31.70
N PHE A 14 -1.78 -5.14 -32.61
CA PHE A 14 -1.43 -3.74 -32.30
C PHE A 14 -2.50 -3.09 -31.40
N LEU A 15 -3.79 -3.30 -31.70
CA LEU A 15 -4.90 -2.80 -30.88
C LEU A 15 -4.94 -3.40 -29.46
N LYS A 16 -4.48 -4.65 -29.29
CA LYS A 16 -4.41 -5.30 -27.97
C LYS A 16 -3.32 -4.70 -27.10
N GLU A 17 -2.16 -4.40 -27.69
CA GLU A 17 -1.04 -3.78 -26.98
C GLU A 17 -1.36 -2.33 -26.60
N GLU A 18 -1.93 -1.55 -27.53
CA GLU A 18 -2.33 -0.17 -27.25
C GLU A 18 -3.35 -0.09 -26.10
N ARG A 19 -4.38 -0.95 -26.13
CA ARG A 19 -5.38 -1.03 -25.06
C ARG A 19 -4.75 -1.44 -23.73
N SER A 20 -3.75 -2.31 -23.76
CA SER A 20 -3.03 -2.73 -22.55
C SER A 20 -2.21 -1.58 -21.94
N ILE A 21 -1.54 -0.79 -22.78
CA ILE A 21 -0.79 0.40 -22.37
C ILE A 21 -1.73 1.43 -21.74
N GLU A 22 -2.88 1.69 -22.36
CA GLU A 22 -3.88 2.62 -21.82
C GLU A 22 -4.42 2.18 -20.45
N MET A 23 -4.71 0.88 -20.30
CA MET A 23 -5.16 0.33 -19.03
C MET A 23 -4.09 0.45 -17.92
N ASP A 24 -2.82 0.20 -18.23
CA ASP A 24 -1.75 0.37 -17.25
C ASP A 24 -1.53 1.86 -16.92
N ALA A 25 -1.61 2.75 -17.91
CA ALA A 25 -1.54 4.19 -17.67
C ALA A 25 -2.66 4.68 -16.73
N GLU A 26 -3.90 4.20 -16.91
CA GLU A 26 -5.01 4.50 -15.99
C GLU A 26 -4.72 3.99 -14.57
N LYS A 27 -4.23 2.75 -14.43
CA LYS A 27 -3.86 2.18 -13.11
C LYS A 27 -2.73 2.95 -12.44
N ILE A 28 -1.71 3.36 -13.19
CA ILE A 28 -0.60 4.17 -12.68
C ILE A 28 -1.15 5.53 -12.24
N MET A 29 -2.02 6.16 -13.02
CA MET A 29 -2.68 7.40 -12.66
C MET A 29 -3.51 7.29 -11.38
N LEU A 30 -4.34 6.25 -11.26
CA LEU A 30 -5.12 5.99 -10.05
C LEU A 30 -4.21 5.76 -8.84
N THR A 31 -3.08 5.06 -9.02
CA THR A 31 -2.06 4.89 -7.97
C THR A 31 -1.48 6.24 -7.54
N LEU A 32 -1.16 7.11 -8.50
CA LEU A 32 -0.59 8.43 -8.24
C LEU A 32 -1.58 9.42 -7.61
N LYS A 33 -2.87 9.23 -7.86
CA LYS A 33 -4.01 9.91 -7.20
C LYS A 33 -4.37 9.31 -5.84
N GLY A 34 -3.71 8.24 -5.42
CA GLY A 34 -3.96 7.57 -4.14
C GLY A 34 -5.21 6.68 -4.12
N MET A 35 -5.82 6.42 -5.27
CA MET A 35 -7.06 5.63 -5.41
C MET A 35 -6.80 4.12 -5.49
N THR A 36 -5.52 3.69 -5.57
CA THR A 36 -5.15 2.29 -5.43
C THR A 36 -3.92 2.15 -4.53
N PRO A 37 -3.85 1.12 -3.66
CA PRO A 37 -2.68 0.90 -2.83
C PRO A 37 -1.41 0.71 -3.67
N LEU A 38 -0.31 1.28 -3.18
CA LEU A 38 1.03 1.17 -3.75
C LEU A 38 1.58 -0.25 -3.47
N GLU A 39 2.30 -0.83 -4.44
CA GLU A 39 3.00 -2.09 -4.19
C GLU A 39 4.12 -1.86 -3.18
N THR A 40 4.06 -2.56 -2.04
CA THR A 40 5.14 -2.65 -1.06
C THR A 40 6.19 -3.65 -1.54
N GLY A 41 6.99 -3.25 -2.52
CA GLY A 41 8.26 -3.90 -2.82
C GLY A 41 9.35 -3.31 -1.95
N THR A 42 10.17 -4.14 -1.31
CA THR A 42 11.47 -3.71 -0.80
C THR A 42 12.35 -3.37 -2.00
N ASP A 43 12.29 -2.12 -2.45
CA ASP A 43 13.18 -1.61 -3.50
C ASP A 43 14.55 -1.35 -2.87
N SER A 44 15.28 -2.42 -2.54
CA SER A 44 16.64 -2.33 -2.06
C SER A 44 17.60 -2.19 -3.24
N ASN A 45 18.04 -0.94 -3.40
CA ASN A 45 19.10 -0.42 -4.28
C ASN A 45 18.59 0.15 -5.62
N THR A 46 18.57 1.47 -5.68
CA THR A 46 18.63 2.28 -6.90
C THR A 46 20.01 2.16 -7.51
N GLU A 47 20.08 1.69 -8.76
CA GLU A 47 21.31 1.80 -9.57
C GLU A 47 21.21 3.04 -10.46
N THR A 48 22.24 3.88 -10.48
CA THR A 48 22.34 5.00 -11.42
C THR A 48 22.64 4.47 -12.83
N PRO A 49 22.34 5.23 -13.90
CA PRO A 49 22.65 4.82 -15.28
C PRO A 49 24.11 4.39 -15.50
N GLU A 50 25.03 4.95 -14.73
CA GLU A 50 26.47 4.64 -14.76
C GLU A 50 26.84 3.26 -14.19
N GLN A 51 25.97 2.65 -13.36
CA GLN A 51 26.23 1.33 -12.76
C GLN A 51 25.82 0.14 -13.65
N LEU A 52 25.21 0.40 -14.81
CA LEU A 52 24.70 -0.60 -15.75
C LEU A 52 25.64 -0.76 -16.97
N SER A 53 26.86 -1.26 -16.79
CA SER A 53 27.70 -1.73 -17.91
C SER A 53 28.07 -3.19 -17.64
N SER A 54 27.86 -4.19 -18.50
CA SER A 54 28.22 -4.33 -19.92
C SER A 54 27.29 -5.33 -20.67
N SER A 55 26.03 -5.46 -20.23
CA SER A 55 25.10 -6.48 -20.75
C SER A 55 24.12 -5.96 -21.81
N SER A 56 23.68 -6.82 -22.74
CA SER A 56 22.61 -6.50 -23.71
C SER A 56 21.34 -5.97 -23.02
N ARG A 57 21.02 -6.49 -21.82
CA ARG A 57 19.91 -6.03 -20.97
C ARG A 57 20.02 -4.56 -20.59
N SER A 58 21.21 -4.15 -20.16
CA SER A 58 21.51 -2.77 -19.80
C SER A 58 21.26 -1.83 -20.99
N SER A 59 21.64 -2.23 -22.20
CA SER A 59 21.46 -1.37 -23.39
C SER A 59 19.99 -1.15 -23.79
N VAL A 60 19.13 -2.16 -23.64
CA VAL A 60 17.68 -2.02 -23.93
C VAL A 60 17.02 -1.11 -22.90
N LEU A 61 17.33 -1.30 -21.61
CA LEU A 61 16.78 -0.49 -20.53
C LEU A 61 17.25 0.98 -20.63
N GLN A 62 18.51 1.21 -20.99
CA GLN A 62 19.03 2.56 -21.26
C GLN A 62 18.35 3.20 -22.48
N SER A 63 18.06 2.42 -23.53
CA SER A 63 17.29 2.91 -24.67
C SER A 63 15.88 3.35 -24.28
N ILE A 64 15.21 2.60 -23.39
CA ILE A 64 13.87 2.96 -22.90
C ILE A 64 13.91 4.27 -22.08
N ILE A 65 14.89 4.40 -21.18
CA ILE A 65 15.04 5.58 -20.33
C ILE A 65 15.37 6.82 -21.18
N SER A 66 16.30 6.69 -22.13
CA SER A 66 16.68 7.80 -23.02
C SER A 66 15.55 8.24 -23.95
N LYS A 67 14.80 7.30 -24.55
CA LYS A 67 13.63 7.64 -25.38
C LYS A 67 12.60 8.47 -24.64
N THR A 68 12.45 8.25 -23.34
CA THR A 68 11.47 8.99 -22.51
C THR A 68 12.08 10.20 -21.81
N ASN A 69 13.26 10.67 -22.22
CA ASN A 69 13.99 11.78 -21.59
C ASN A 69 14.14 11.62 -20.07
N GLY A 70 14.32 10.38 -19.58
CA GLY A 70 14.43 10.12 -18.14
C GLY A 70 13.12 10.23 -17.36
N SER A 71 11.96 10.23 -18.04
CA SER A 71 10.65 10.21 -17.39
C SER A 71 10.40 8.93 -16.58
N PHE A 72 11.18 7.88 -16.85
CA PHE A 72 11.25 6.68 -16.03
C PHE A 72 12.65 6.48 -15.44
N ARG A 73 12.70 5.94 -14.22
CA ARG A 73 13.91 5.39 -13.59
C ARG A 73 13.80 3.89 -13.42
N LEU A 74 14.95 3.22 -13.36
CA LEU A 74 15.03 1.78 -13.19
C LEU A 74 15.02 1.35 -11.72
N ALA A 75 14.28 0.30 -11.39
CA ALA A 75 14.36 -0.41 -10.13
C ALA A 75 14.38 -1.93 -10.37
N PRO A 76 15.46 -2.65 -10.02
CA PRO A 76 15.56 -4.09 -10.27
C PRO A 76 14.68 -4.90 -9.31
N GLN A 77 13.90 -5.85 -9.84
CA GLN A 77 13.11 -6.80 -9.04
C GLN A 77 13.84 -8.14 -8.91
N LYS A 78 14.83 -8.20 -8.02
CA LYS A 78 15.76 -9.34 -7.86
C LYS A 78 15.06 -10.71 -7.74
N ARG A 79 13.93 -10.80 -7.02
CA ARG A 79 13.19 -12.06 -6.82
C ARG A 79 12.45 -12.57 -8.06
N LYS A 80 12.19 -11.72 -9.05
CA LYS A 80 11.40 -12.04 -10.24
C LYS A 80 12.20 -11.92 -11.54
N GLY A 81 13.48 -11.55 -11.46
CA GLY A 81 14.34 -11.36 -12.64
C GLY A 81 13.86 -10.26 -13.59
N ALA A 82 13.01 -9.36 -13.10
CA ALA A 82 12.36 -8.31 -13.89
C ALA A 82 12.89 -6.92 -13.52
N TYR A 83 12.61 -5.95 -14.38
CA TYR A 83 12.92 -4.56 -14.17
C TYR A 83 11.65 -3.74 -14.05
N ARG A 84 11.62 -2.86 -13.07
CA ARG A 84 10.53 -1.93 -12.88
C ARG A 84 10.94 -0.55 -13.37
N LEU A 85 10.14 0.02 -14.26
CA LEU A 85 10.28 1.39 -14.72
C LEU A 85 9.32 2.27 -13.94
N LEU A 86 9.89 3.16 -13.14
CA LEU A 86 9.18 3.99 -12.18
C LEU A 86 9.11 5.42 -12.70
N LEU A 87 7.91 6.00 -12.77
CA LEU A 87 7.74 7.39 -13.17
C LEU A 87 8.53 8.32 -12.23
N THR A 88 9.35 9.20 -12.79
CA THR A 88 10.29 10.04 -12.01
C THR A 88 9.67 11.28 -11.41
N SER A 89 8.62 11.83 -12.03
CA SER A 89 8.08 13.12 -11.60
C SER A 89 6.56 13.30 -11.83
N PRO A 90 5.86 14.13 -11.03
CA PRO A 90 4.42 14.36 -11.18
C PRO A 90 3.98 15.06 -12.46
N GLU A 91 4.81 15.92 -13.06
CA GLU A 91 4.49 16.57 -14.33
C GLU A 91 4.29 15.56 -15.47
N ASN A 92 4.92 14.39 -15.37
CA ASN A 92 4.78 13.31 -16.36
C ASN A 92 3.47 12.52 -16.21
N LYS A 93 2.66 12.82 -15.18
CA LYS A 93 1.40 12.11 -14.91
C LYS A 93 0.37 12.27 -16.01
N GLU A 94 0.32 13.43 -16.64
CA GLU A 94 -0.73 13.72 -17.62
C GLU A 94 -0.50 12.99 -18.95
N ASN A 95 0.72 12.49 -19.20
CA ASN A 95 1.10 11.85 -20.46
C ASN A 95 1.69 10.42 -20.28
N ILE A 96 1.27 9.67 -19.26
CA ILE A 96 1.85 8.34 -18.98
C ILE A 96 1.71 7.38 -20.16
N SER A 97 0.53 7.35 -20.80
CA SER A 97 0.29 6.50 -21.97
C SER A 97 1.25 6.83 -23.12
N GLY A 98 1.43 8.12 -23.43
CA GLY A 98 2.38 8.56 -24.46
C GLY A 98 3.82 8.18 -24.13
N LEU A 99 4.24 8.35 -22.87
CA LEU A 99 5.58 7.96 -22.42
C LEU A 99 5.82 6.45 -22.50
N MET A 100 4.81 5.62 -22.20
CA MET A 100 4.91 4.17 -22.34
C MET A 100 4.99 3.75 -23.82
N LYS A 101 4.19 4.38 -24.70
CA LYS A 101 4.29 4.15 -26.15
C LYS A 101 5.70 4.51 -26.65
N GLN A 102 6.20 5.68 -26.26
CA GLN A 102 7.56 6.13 -26.61
C GLN A 102 8.65 5.20 -26.07
N ALA A 103 8.48 4.66 -24.86
CA ALA A 103 9.40 3.69 -24.27
C ALA A 103 9.50 2.40 -25.09
N LEU A 104 8.36 1.90 -25.57
CA LEU A 104 8.26 0.61 -26.27
C LEU A 104 8.43 0.73 -27.80
N GLU A 105 8.44 1.95 -28.34
CA GLU A 105 8.54 2.19 -29.78
C GLU A 105 9.71 1.44 -30.42
N GLY A 106 9.43 0.62 -31.44
CA GLY A 106 10.45 -0.15 -32.16
C GLY A 106 11.08 -1.31 -31.37
N LEU A 107 10.48 -1.71 -30.24
CA LEU A 107 10.82 -2.93 -29.51
C LEU A 107 9.79 -4.01 -29.80
N ASP A 108 10.25 -5.27 -29.84
CA ASP A 108 9.37 -6.44 -29.92
C ASP A 108 9.02 -6.87 -28.49
N ALA A 109 7.75 -6.73 -28.11
CA ALA A 109 7.28 -6.95 -26.75
C ALA A 109 6.03 -7.85 -26.71
N GLU A 110 6.08 -8.91 -25.90
CA GLU A 110 4.90 -9.71 -25.56
C GLU A 110 4.29 -9.19 -24.25
N VAL A 111 2.96 -9.03 -24.22
CA VAL A 111 2.26 -8.53 -23.04
C VAL A 111 1.63 -9.66 -22.23
N ILE A 112 2.06 -9.79 -20.97
CA ILE A 112 1.52 -10.77 -20.01
C ILE A 112 0.62 -10.07 -18.99
N PRO A 113 -0.65 -10.47 -18.86
CA PRO A 113 -1.57 -9.92 -17.86
C PRO A 113 -1.07 -10.06 -16.41
N PRO A 114 -1.54 -9.22 -15.48
CA PRO A 114 -1.16 -9.31 -14.08
C PRO A 114 -1.61 -10.66 -13.49
N GLY A 115 -0.74 -11.32 -12.73
CA GLY A 115 -1.06 -12.59 -12.06
C GLY A 115 -1.13 -13.83 -12.96
N ALA A 116 -0.97 -13.69 -14.28
CA ALA A 116 -0.84 -14.83 -15.20
C ALA A 116 0.51 -15.57 -15.00
N PRO A 117 0.65 -16.83 -15.46
CA PRO A 117 1.94 -17.52 -15.49
C PRO A 117 3.00 -16.65 -16.20
N LYS A 118 4.22 -16.58 -15.64
CA LYS A 118 5.34 -15.68 -16.07
C LYS A 118 5.15 -14.19 -15.78
N SER A 119 4.04 -13.78 -15.17
CA SER A 119 3.84 -12.38 -14.78
C SER A 119 4.76 -11.95 -13.63
N SER A 120 5.39 -10.80 -13.80
CA SER A 120 6.28 -10.19 -12.80
C SER A 120 5.54 -9.23 -11.86
N SER A 121 4.29 -8.88 -12.14
CA SER A 121 3.45 -8.07 -11.24
C SER A 121 2.06 -8.69 -11.06
N GLY A 122 1.50 -8.53 -9.86
CA GLY A 122 0.10 -8.85 -9.60
C GLY A 122 -0.87 -7.73 -10.00
N LYS A 123 -0.35 -6.55 -10.36
CA LYS A 123 -1.11 -5.32 -10.57
C LYS A 123 -1.01 -4.77 -12.01
N TYR A 124 0.21 -4.72 -12.53
CA TYR A 124 0.53 -4.17 -13.86
C TYR A 124 0.86 -5.29 -14.84
N ASN A 125 0.69 -5.04 -16.14
CA ASN A 125 1.14 -6.00 -17.13
C ASN A 125 2.68 -6.14 -17.09
N THR A 126 3.16 -7.30 -17.47
CA THR A 126 4.59 -7.55 -17.70
C THR A 126 4.85 -7.55 -19.19
N TYR A 127 5.74 -6.67 -19.64
CA TYR A 127 6.17 -6.56 -21.02
C TYR A 127 7.46 -7.38 -21.19
N LEU A 128 7.39 -8.48 -21.91
CA LEU A 128 8.51 -9.35 -22.20
C LEU A 128 9.21 -8.84 -23.45
N ILE A 129 10.26 -8.05 -23.26
CA ILE A 129 10.97 -7.41 -24.37
C ILE A 129 12.01 -8.36 -24.94
N HIS A 130 11.91 -8.67 -26.23
CA HIS A 130 12.88 -9.47 -26.95
C HIS A 130 14.11 -8.61 -27.29
N SER A 131 15.29 -9.06 -26.83
CA SER A 131 16.54 -8.33 -27.05
C SER A 131 16.91 -8.35 -28.54
N PRO A 132 16.97 -7.18 -29.22
CA PRO A 132 17.33 -7.14 -30.64
C PRO A 132 18.81 -7.54 -30.88
N LYS A 133 19.64 -7.47 -29.83
CA LYS A 133 21.08 -7.77 -29.90
C LYS A 133 21.43 -9.21 -29.54
N LYS A 134 20.53 -9.95 -28.89
CA LYS A 134 20.80 -11.31 -28.42
C LYS A 134 19.57 -12.20 -28.59
N ARG A 135 19.65 -13.08 -29.61
CA ARG A 135 18.58 -14.02 -29.95
C ARG A 135 18.21 -14.88 -28.74
N GLY A 136 16.92 -14.91 -28.40
CA GLY A 136 16.38 -15.69 -27.29
C GLY A 136 16.49 -15.04 -25.90
N GLU A 137 17.10 -13.85 -25.78
CA GLU A 137 17.08 -13.10 -24.53
C GLU A 137 15.77 -12.31 -24.38
N ILE A 138 15.10 -12.53 -23.24
CA ILE A 138 13.86 -11.86 -22.86
C ILE A 138 14.13 -11.01 -21.62
N ILE A 139 13.71 -9.75 -21.66
CA ILE A 139 13.85 -8.77 -20.58
C ILE A 139 12.45 -8.42 -20.07
N PRO A 140 12.03 -8.95 -18.91
CA PRO A 140 10.73 -8.60 -18.35
C PRO A 140 10.76 -7.20 -17.75
N VAL A 141 9.87 -6.34 -18.23
CA VAL A 141 9.71 -4.95 -17.79
C VAL A 141 8.30 -4.72 -17.27
N VAL A 142 8.20 -3.97 -16.18
CA VAL A 142 6.93 -3.55 -15.57
C VAL A 142 6.95 -2.04 -15.37
N PHE A 143 5.96 -1.33 -15.91
CA PHE A 143 5.78 0.10 -15.63
C PHE A 143 4.99 0.29 -14.34
N GLY A 144 5.47 1.17 -13.47
CA GLY A 144 4.85 1.44 -12.18
C GLY A 144 4.85 2.92 -11.82
N ALA A 145 3.88 3.30 -10.99
CA ALA A 145 3.99 4.53 -10.22
C ALA A 145 5.26 4.45 -9.36
N GLY A 146 6.07 5.51 -9.38
CA GLY A 146 7.28 5.64 -8.57
C GLY A 146 7.10 5.24 -7.10
N GLY A 147 8.23 4.93 -6.44
CA GLY A 147 8.27 4.68 -5.01
C GLY A 147 7.64 5.82 -4.20
N ASN A 148 7.13 5.49 -3.02
CA ASN A 148 6.36 6.39 -2.16
C ASN A 148 7.22 7.61 -1.78
N ARG A 149 6.79 8.86 -2.03
CA ARG A 149 7.40 10.06 -1.41
C ARG A 149 7.46 9.98 0.12
N GLY A 150 6.66 9.10 0.73
CA GLY A 150 6.74 8.78 2.15
C GLY A 150 8.02 8.06 2.57
N HIS A 151 8.64 7.26 1.67
CA HIS A 151 9.92 6.60 1.94
C HIS A 151 11.09 7.60 1.95
N ASP A 152 11.03 8.66 1.14
CA ASP A 152 12.08 9.68 1.10
C ASP A 152 12.13 10.44 2.43
N PHE A 153 10.97 10.87 2.96
CA PHE A 153 10.90 11.47 4.29
C PHE A 153 11.36 10.52 5.39
N GLU A 154 10.91 9.26 5.40
CA GLU A 154 11.31 8.29 6.41
C GLU A 154 12.83 8.06 6.39
N ASN A 155 13.45 8.07 5.20
CA ASN A 155 14.90 8.00 5.04
C ASN A 155 15.61 9.29 5.50
N ASP A 156 15.09 10.47 5.15
CA ASP A 156 15.67 11.77 5.53
C ASP A 156 15.60 11.97 7.05
N LEU A 157 14.44 11.71 7.66
CA LEU A 157 14.28 11.74 9.10
C LEU A 157 15.16 10.67 9.74
N SER A 158 15.25 9.46 9.19
CA SER A 158 16.17 8.45 9.70
C SER A 158 17.61 8.92 9.72
N THR A 159 18.06 9.55 8.64
CA THR A 159 19.44 10.05 8.51
C THR A 159 19.69 11.20 9.48
N SER A 160 18.75 12.15 9.58
CA SER A 160 18.81 13.27 10.51
C SER A 160 18.80 12.80 11.98
N THR A 161 17.97 11.82 12.32
CA THR A 161 17.87 11.22 13.65
C THR A 161 19.14 10.45 14.06
N ILE A 162 19.73 9.66 13.16
CA ILE A 162 20.98 8.92 13.45
C ILE A 162 22.18 9.87 13.57
N SER A 163 22.28 10.83 12.66
CA SER A 163 23.34 11.85 12.69
C SER A 163 23.17 12.88 13.80
N ARG A 164 21.99 12.90 14.45
CA ARG A 164 21.59 13.89 15.46
C ARG A 164 21.80 15.32 14.98
N SER A 165 21.45 15.58 13.71
CA SER A 165 21.76 16.85 13.07
C SER A 165 20.71 17.25 12.03
N GLY A 166 20.59 18.56 11.80
CA GLY A 166 19.71 19.14 10.81
C GLY A 166 18.30 19.46 11.30
N LYS A 167 17.55 20.21 10.49
CA LYS A 167 16.25 20.81 10.88
C LYS A 167 15.20 19.80 11.35
N LEU A 168 15.21 18.59 10.80
CA LEU A 168 14.27 17.52 11.17
C LEU A 168 14.56 17.01 12.59
N TRP A 169 15.83 16.77 12.91
CA TRP A 169 16.28 16.41 14.25
C TRP A 169 15.96 17.50 15.27
N ASP A 170 16.29 18.76 14.96
CA ASP A 170 16.03 19.89 15.86
C ASP A 170 14.53 20.02 16.16
N SER A 171 13.69 19.91 15.13
CA SER A 171 12.23 19.92 15.30
C SER A 171 11.71 18.73 16.11
N LEU A 172 12.30 17.54 15.94
CA LEU A 172 11.89 16.33 16.65
C LEU A 172 12.20 16.47 18.14
N ILE A 173 13.45 16.81 18.48
CA ILE A 173 13.90 16.91 19.87
C ILE A 173 13.18 18.03 20.62
N ALA A 174 12.97 19.18 19.98
CA ALA A 174 12.19 20.28 20.57
C ALA A 174 10.76 19.84 20.94
N LYS A 175 10.10 19.02 20.09
CA LYS A 175 8.75 18.51 20.35
C LYS A 175 8.71 17.36 21.35
N LEU A 176 9.79 16.59 21.48
CA LEU A 176 9.94 15.59 22.53
C LEU A 176 10.23 16.22 23.89
N GLY A 177 10.73 17.47 23.93
CA GLY A 177 11.10 18.14 25.17
C GLY A 177 12.34 17.55 25.83
N ILE A 178 13.18 16.83 25.08
CA ILE A 178 14.41 16.20 25.57
C ILE A 178 15.57 17.17 25.34
N ALA A 179 16.39 17.43 26.36
CA ALA A 179 17.60 18.22 26.19
C ALA A 179 18.67 17.41 25.43
N GLN A 180 19.38 18.02 24.47
CA GLN A 180 20.33 17.29 23.63
C GLN A 180 21.46 16.65 24.46
N GLU A 181 21.84 17.29 25.57
CA GLU A 181 22.88 16.85 26.48
C GLU A 181 22.47 15.58 27.25
N GLU A 182 21.17 15.28 27.34
CA GLU A 182 20.66 14.07 27.99
C GLU A 182 20.74 12.83 27.09
N ILE A 183 20.99 13.00 25.80
CA ILE A 183 20.98 11.92 24.81
C ILE A 183 22.34 11.22 24.77
N VAL A 184 22.38 9.98 25.24
CA VAL A 184 23.56 9.11 25.13
C VAL A 184 23.71 8.63 23.70
N ARG A 185 22.66 7.96 23.18
CA ARG A 185 22.66 7.48 21.80
C ARG A 185 21.31 7.35 21.14
N VAL A 186 21.36 7.22 19.82
CA VAL A 186 20.19 7.00 18.96
C VAL A 186 20.49 5.83 18.06
N ASP A 187 19.65 4.80 18.13
CA ASP A 187 19.82 3.56 17.36
C ASP A 187 18.56 3.28 16.52
N ARG A 188 18.76 2.64 15.37
CA ARG A 188 17.64 2.02 14.64
C ARG A 188 17.16 0.82 15.43
N VAL A 189 15.85 0.74 15.64
CA VAL A 189 15.22 -0.44 16.24
C VAL A 189 14.87 -1.39 15.10
N SER A 190 15.47 -2.57 15.10
CA SER A 190 14.98 -3.66 14.27
C SER A 190 13.72 -4.21 14.94
N PRO A 191 12.55 -4.18 14.28
CA PRO A 191 11.36 -4.77 14.88
C PRO A 191 11.61 -6.25 15.15
N ALA A 192 11.26 -6.70 16.36
CA ALA A 192 11.40 -8.11 16.77
C ALA A 192 10.57 -9.07 15.91
N MET A 193 9.59 -8.54 15.17
CA MET A 193 8.71 -9.27 14.27
C MET A 193 8.97 -8.87 12.81
N PRO A 194 8.90 -9.81 11.85
CA PRO A 194 8.96 -9.47 10.42
C PRO A 194 7.90 -8.41 10.07
N LYS A 195 8.31 -7.35 9.36
CA LYS A 195 7.40 -6.30 8.88
C LYS A 195 6.21 -6.93 8.15
N GLY A 196 4.99 -6.80 8.67
CA GLY A 196 3.78 -7.01 7.88
C GLY A 196 2.57 -7.68 8.54
N ILE A 197 2.70 -8.34 9.69
CA ILE A 197 1.55 -8.95 10.40
C ILE A 197 1.71 -8.73 11.91
N ASN A 198 0.98 -7.75 12.45
CA ASN A 198 0.82 -7.63 13.90
C ASN A 198 -0.42 -8.44 14.32
N PRO A 199 -0.33 -9.30 15.35
CA PRO A 199 -1.52 -9.97 15.87
C PRO A 199 -2.53 -8.92 16.31
N PHE A 200 -3.79 -9.09 15.89
CA PHE A 200 -4.86 -8.18 16.27
C PHE A 200 -5.15 -8.32 17.76
N ARG A 201 -5.00 -7.24 18.51
CA ARG A 201 -5.05 -7.28 19.99
C ARG A 201 -6.44 -6.93 20.51
N LYS A 202 -6.85 -7.58 21.60
CA LYS A 202 -8.08 -7.23 22.33
C LYS A 202 -7.82 -6.23 23.46
N THR A 203 -6.61 -6.26 24.02
CA THR A 203 -6.22 -5.45 25.15
C THR A 203 -5.10 -4.50 24.76
N ILE A 204 -5.13 -3.29 25.33
CA ILE A 204 -4.04 -2.33 25.21
C ILE A 204 -2.77 -2.90 25.84
N SER A 205 -1.65 -2.76 25.14
CA SER A 205 -0.36 -3.30 25.56
C SER A 205 0.79 -2.40 25.16
N ASN A 206 1.91 -2.55 25.88
CA ASN A 206 3.16 -1.87 25.54
C ASN A 206 3.75 -2.55 24.30
N ILE A 207 3.82 -1.80 23.21
CA ILE A 207 4.31 -2.29 21.91
C ILE A 207 5.45 -1.43 21.38
N GLY A 208 5.92 -0.44 22.17
CA GLY A 208 6.84 0.59 21.70
C GLY A 208 8.09 0.02 21.04
N SER A 209 8.75 -0.95 21.69
CA SER A 209 9.93 -1.62 21.14
C SER A 209 9.66 -2.45 19.87
N SER A 210 8.40 -2.82 19.62
CA SER A 210 7.99 -3.66 18.47
C SER A 210 7.61 -2.83 17.25
N VAL A 211 7.14 -1.59 17.45
CA VAL A 211 6.64 -0.72 16.38
C VAL A 211 7.53 0.49 16.10
N ALA A 212 8.53 0.72 16.94
CA ALA A 212 9.47 1.81 16.76
C ALA A 212 10.46 1.56 15.63
N ASP A 213 10.79 2.65 14.95
CA ASP A 213 11.87 2.73 13.97
C ASP A 213 13.19 3.15 14.64
N PHE A 214 13.11 3.92 15.74
CA PHE A 214 14.26 4.43 16.50
C PHE A 214 14.09 4.29 18.00
N GLY A 215 15.21 4.16 18.70
CA GLY A 215 15.31 4.30 20.14
C GLY A 215 16.32 5.38 20.51
N ILE A 216 15.95 6.28 21.41
CA ILE A 216 16.84 7.27 22.03
C ILE A 216 17.15 6.80 23.44
N GLU A 217 18.41 6.53 23.74
CA GLU A 217 18.89 6.21 25.08
C GLU A 217 19.31 7.50 25.80
N LEU A 218 18.74 7.72 26.97
CA LEU A 218 19.00 8.88 27.82
C LEU A 218 20.02 8.54 28.92
N LYS A 219 20.66 9.57 29.50
CA LYS A 219 21.66 9.42 30.56
C LYS A 219 21.12 8.73 31.82
N ASN A 220 19.83 8.89 32.10
CA ASN A 220 19.14 8.22 33.19
C ASN A 220 18.88 6.72 32.93
N GLY A 221 19.27 6.19 31.77
CA GLY A 221 19.05 4.80 31.35
C GLY A 221 17.68 4.54 30.70
N GLU A 222 16.82 5.55 30.62
CA GLU A 222 15.53 5.46 29.94
C GLU A 222 15.70 5.34 28.42
N LYS A 223 14.79 4.59 27.79
CA LYS A 223 14.72 4.47 26.33
C LYS A 223 13.42 5.04 25.81
N VAL A 224 13.54 6.07 24.98
CA VAL A 224 12.42 6.69 24.26
C VAL A 224 12.30 6.05 22.88
N TYR A 225 11.18 5.39 22.63
CA TYR A 225 10.89 4.74 21.35
C TYR A 225 10.13 5.67 20.42
N LEU A 226 10.53 5.73 19.14
CA LEU A 226 9.89 6.57 18.12
C LEU A 226 9.35 5.70 16.99
N SER A 227 8.05 5.81 16.69
CA SER A 227 7.44 5.23 15.49
C SER A 227 7.17 6.33 14.48
N VAL A 228 7.80 6.25 13.31
CA VAL A 228 7.81 7.30 12.29
C VAL A 228 6.85 6.95 11.16
N LYS A 229 6.08 7.96 10.72
CA LYS A 229 5.22 7.88 9.54
C LYS A 229 5.39 9.10 8.66
N GLY A 230 5.60 8.88 7.37
CA GLY A 230 5.49 9.95 6.37
C GLY A 230 4.05 10.46 6.20
N LEU A 231 3.86 11.47 5.33
CA LEU A 231 2.56 12.11 5.03
C LEU A 231 1.39 11.12 4.79
N ARG A 232 1.69 9.99 4.13
CA ARG A 232 0.71 8.98 3.74
C ARG A 232 0.61 7.80 4.72
N GLY A 233 1.50 7.74 5.70
CA GLY A 233 1.52 6.68 6.70
C GLY A 233 0.42 6.90 7.72
N ALA A 234 -0.69 6.18 7.57
CA ALA A 234 -1.82 6.24 8.49
C ALA A 234 -2.06 4.92 9.24
N THR A 235 -1.48 3.81 8.76
CA THR A 235 -1.84 2.46 9.22
C THR A 235 -1.19 2.10 10.55
N PHE A 236 -2.02 1.70 11.52
CA PHE A 236 -1.59 1.18 12.84
C PHE A 236 -1.75 -0.34 12.94
N ALA A 237 -2.71 -0.92 12.20
CA ALA A 237 -2.90 -2.36 12.15
C ALA A 237 -3.03 -2.87 10.71
N ASN A 238 -2.39 -4.00 10.46
CA ASN A 238 -2.59 -4.84 9.28
C ASN A 238 -2.61 -6.29 9.80
N THR A 239 -3.80 -6.87 9.84
CA THR A 239 -4.04 -8.22 10.38
C THR A 239 -4.70 -9.10 9.33
N GLY A 240 -4.54 -10.42 9.46
CA GLY A 240 -5.24 -11.37 8.62
C GLY A 240 -6.75 -11.37 8.87
N TYR A 241 -7.51 -11.67 7.82
CA TYR A 241 -8.96 -11.87 7.88
C TYR A 241 -9.46 -12.73 6.71
N SER A 242 -8.66 -13.72 6.32
CA SER A 242 -8.81 -14.45 5.06
C SER A 242 -9.83 -15.58 5.09
N ASP A 243 -10.23 -16.05 6.26
CA ASP A 243 -11.18 -17.16 6.42
C ASP A 243 -12.59 -16.69 6.78
N ALA A 244 -12.86 -15.39 6.84
CA ALA A 244 -14.18 -14.85 7.15
C ALA A 244 -15.19 -15.00 5.99
N PHE A 245 -14.71 -15.18 4.75
CA PHE A 245 -15.52 -15.29 3.54
C PHE A 245 -14.99 -16.39 2.62
N ILE A 246 -15.87 -17.24 2.10
CA ILE A 246 -15.53 -18.35 1.21
C ILE A 246 -16.33 -18.25 -0.08
N TRP A 247 -15.67 -18.51 -1.21
CA TRP A 247 -16.35 -18.68 -2.49
C TRP A 247 -16.89 -20.10 -2.62
N ASN A 248 -18.19 -20.24 -2.82
CA ASN A 248 -18.85 -21.48 -3.21
C ASN A 248 -19.02 -21.53 -4.74
N PRO A 249 -18.25 -22.36 -5.45
CA PRO A 249 -18.29 -22.41 -6.91
C PRO A 249 -19.59 -23.02 -7.45
N SER A 250 -20.27 -23.89 -6.68
CA SER A 250 -21.48 -24.59 -7.12
C SER A 250 -22.68 -23.64 -7.20
N THR A 251 -22.83 -22.77 -6.20
CA THR A 251 -23.88 -21.76 -6.14
C THR A 251 -23.45 -20.42 -6.75
N ARG A 252 -22.15 -20.27 -7.02
CA ARG A 252 -21.52 -19.00 -7.43
C ARG A 252 -21.80 -17.87 -6.44
N THR A 253 -21.75 -18.19 -5.15
CA THR A 253 -21.96 -17.24 -4.06
C THR A 253 -20.73 -17.14 -3.18
N VAL A 254 -20.55 -16.00 -2.55
CA VAL A 254 -19.70 -15.85 -1.38
C VAL A 254 -20.54 -16.13 -0.15
N GLU A 255 -20.02 -16.96 0.75
CA GLU A 255 -20.62 -17.27 2.04
C GLU A 255 -19.76 -16.64 3.14
N ASP A 256 -20.39 -15.96 4.10
CA ASP A 256 -19.70 -15.56 5.31
C ASP A 256 -19.70 -16.68 6.36
N LYS A 257 -18.69 -16.66 7.22
CA LYS A 257 -18.62 -17.55 8.38
C LYS A 257 -17.81 -16.93 9.50
N PRO A 258 -18.03 -17.32 10.76
CA PRO A 258 -17.14 -16.93 11.86
C PRO A 258 -15.68 -17.26 11.53
N SER A 259 -14.79 -16.28 11.68
CA SER A 259 -13.35 -16.48 11.47
C SER A 259 -12.78 -17.30 12.63
N ARG A 260 -12.19 -18.45 12.31
CA ARG A 260 -11.51 -19.31 13.29
C ARG A 260 -10.03 -19.00 13.37
N LEU A 261 -9.44 -18.53 12.27
CA LEU A 261 -8.04 -18.13 12.23
C LEU A 261 -7.81 -16.74 12.85
N PHE A 262 -8.81 -15.85 12.78
CA PHE A 262 -8.72 -14.47 13.25
C PHE A 262 -9.96 -14.07 14.09
N PRO A 263 -10.28 -14.81 15.17
CA PRO A 263 -11.49 -14.60 15.96
C PRO A 263 -11.57 -13.19 16.55
N THR A 264 -10.45 -12.63 17.02
CA THR A 264 -10.40 -11.27 17.57
C THR A 264 -10.64 -10.19 16.51
N THR A 265 -10.18 -10.42 15.27
CA THR A 265 -10.50 -9.54 14.14
C THR A 265 -12.01 -9.61 13.82
N ASP A 266 -12.59 -10.81 13.88
CA ASP A 266 -14.03 -11.06 13.67
C ASP A 266 -14.88 -10.33 14.72
N GLU A 267 -14.51 -10.46 16.00
CA GLU A 267 -15.14 -9.75 17.12
C GLU A 267 -15.15 -8.24 16.90
N PHE A 268 -14.05 -7.67 16.41
CA PHE A 268 -13.99 -6.24 16.09
C PHE A 268 -14.90 -5.86 14.91
N VAL A 269 -14.95 -6.68 13.85
CA VAL A 269 -15.85 -6.44 12.72
C VAL A 269 -17.32 -6.47 13.18
N PHE A 270 -17.68 -7.41 14.05
CA PHE A 270 -19.01 -7.42 14.68
C PHE A 270 -19.27 -6.20 15.56
N ALA A 271 -18.30 -5.79 16.38
CA ALA A 271 -18.42 -4.59 17.23
C ALA A 271 -18.65 -3.31 16.42
N LEU A 272 -18.15 -3.22 15.19
CA LEU A 272 -18.39 -2.11 14.26
C LEU A 272 -19.82 -2.08 13.69
N GLY A 273 -20.67 -3.07 13.98
CA GLY A 273 -22.01 -3.18 13.43
C GLY A 273 -22.05 -3.63 11.97
N VAL A 274 -20.97 -4.26 11.47
CA VAL A 274 -20.90 -4.75 10.09
C VAL A 274 -21.75 -6.01 9.93
N SER A 275 -22.66 -5.99 8.96
CA SER A 275 -23.35 -7.20 8.50
C SER A 275 -22.46 -7.99 7.55
N LYS A 276 -21.92 -9.13 7.99
CA LYS A 276 -21.11 -10.01 7.15
C LYS A 276 -21.91 -10.61 5.99
N GLU A 277 -23.20 -10.84 6.18
CA GLU A 277 -24.12 -11.23 5.11
C GLU A 277 -24.17 -10.19 3.99
N LYS A 278 -24.33 -8.90 4.32
CA LYS A 278 -24.26 -7.80 3.33
C LYS A 278 -22.90 -7.74 2.64
N VAL A 279 -21.81 -8.01 3.35
CA VAL A 279 -20.46 -8.09 2.74
C VAL A 279 -20.40 -9.26 1.74
N ALA A 280 -20.88 -10.44 2.12
CA ALA A 280 -20.91 -11.62 1.26
C ALA A 280 -21.79 -11.42 0.02
N GLN A 281 -22.98 -10.81 0.17
CA GLN A 281 -23.84 -10.44 -0.94
C GLN A 281 -23.14 -9.48 -1.90
N GLY A 282 -22.56 -8.40 -1.38
CA GLY A 282 -21.85 -7.42 -2.21
C GLY A 282 -20.65 -8.00 -2.96
N LEU A 283 -19.91 -8.92 -2.33
CA LEU A 283 -18.83 -9.66 -3.00
C LEU A 283 -19.36 -10.63 -4.06
N THR A 284 -20.48 -11.30 -3.79
CA THR A 284 -21.16 -12.19 -4.76
C THR A 284 -21.57 -11.42 -6.01
N ASP A 285 -22.23 -10.29 -5.83
CA ASP A 285 -22.65 -9.39 -6.91
C ASP A 285 -21.45 -8.95 -7.74
N TYR A 286 -20.35 -8.59 -7.07
CA TYR A 286 -19.10 -8.19 -7.71
C TYR A 286 -18.46 -9.30 -8.55
N VAL A 287 -18.39 -10.54 -8.02
CA VAL A 287 -17.87 -11.68 -8.79
C VAL A 287 -18.73 -11.97 -10.01
N ASN A 288 -20.05 -11.93 -9.84
CA ASN A 288 -21.01 -12.27 -10.91
C ASN A 288 -21.32 -11.10 -11.86
N LYS A 289 -20.83 -9.89 -11.56
CA LYS A 289 -21.11 -8.65 -12.32
C LYS A 289 -22.60 -8.34 -12.43
N VAL A 290 -23.33 -8.54 -11.34
CA VAL A 290 -24.75 -8.23 -11.22
C VAL A 290 -24.89 -6.99 -10.36
N SER A 291 -25.74 -6.03 -10.75
CA SER A 291 -25.93 -4.81 -9.98
C SER A 291 -26.39 -5.15 -8.56
N SER A 292 -25.67 -4.65 -7.57
CA SER A 292 -26.04 -4.78 -6.17
C SER A 292 -27.30 -3.98 -5.91
N GLY A 293 -28.43 -4.67 -5.76
CA GLY A 293 -29.72 -4.08 -5.36
C GLY A 293 -29.76 -3.66 -3.88
N MET A 294 -28.65 -3.87 -3.15
CA MET A 294 -28.49 -3.50 -1.75
C MET A 294 -27.98 -2.06 -1.58
N GLU A 295 -28.36 -1.41 -0.49
CA GLU A 295 -27.81 -0.12 -0.10
C GLU A 295 -26.33 -0.28 0.27
N ARG A 296 -25.45 0.43 -0.45
CA ARG A 296 -23.99 0.32 -0.24
C ARG A 296 -23.51 0.98 1.06
N LEU A 297 -24.24 1.98 1.57
CA LEU A 297 -23.85 2.78 2.72
C LEU A 297 -24.84 2.53 3.85
N ASP A 298 -24.34 2.10 5.00
CA ASP A 298 -25.05 2.17 6.26
C ASP A 298 -24.50 3.35 7.07
N PRO A 299 -25.24 4.47 7.18
CA PRO A 299 -24.74 5.69 7.80
C PRO A 299 -24.75 5.63 9.33
N SER A 300 -25.40 4.64 9.94
CA SER A 300 -25.54 4.52 11.38
C SER A 300 -25.87 3.08 11.79
N PRO A 301 -24.95 2.12 11.57
CA PRO A 301 -25.15 0.75 12.01
C PRO A 301 -25.27 0.70 13.54
N GLN A 302 -25.87 -0.36 14.08
CA GLN A 302 -25.81 -0.63 15.51
C GLN A 302 -24.41 -1.16 15.86
N PHE A 303 -23.61 -0.36 16.58
CA PHE A 303 -22.24 -0.70 16.96
C PHE A 303 -22.04 -0.64 18.49
N ASP A 304 -21.04 -1.36 18.98
CA ASP A 304 -20.61 -1.32 20.38
C ASP A 304 -19.49 -0.28 20.54
N SER A 305 -19.85 0.92 20.99
CA SER A 305 -18.93 2.05 21.14
C SER A 305 -17.73 1.71 22.05
N PHE A 306 -17.97 1.03 23.18
CA PHE A 306 -16.94 0.69 24.14
C PHE A 306 -15.98 -0.37 23.59
N ALA A 307 -16.51 -1.42 22.96
CA ALA A 307 -15.69 -2.44 22.34
C ALA A 307 -14.86 -1.87 21.19
N VAL A 308 -15.45 -1.02 20.33
CA VAL A 308 -14.74 -0.36 19.22
C VAL A 308 -13.60 0.51 19.75
N ALA A 309 -13.85 1.39 20.72
CA ALA A 309 -12.81 2.22 21.34
C ALA A 309 -11.68 1.35 21.92
N SER A 310 -12.04 0.28 22.63
CA SER A 310 -11.08 -0.66 23.23
C SER A 310 -10.19 -1.34 22.18
N PHE A 311 -10.77 -1.82 21.08
CA PHE A 311 -10.02 -2.44 19.98
C PHE A 311 -9.10 -1.45 19.26
N LEU A 312 -9.57 -0.21 19.04
CA LEU A 312 -8.75 0.86 18.45
C LEU A 312 -7.55 1.17 19.34
N ALA A 313 -7.77 1.36 20.65
CA ALA A 313 -6.70 1.59 21.62
C ALA A 313 -5.71 0.41 21.69
N ALA A 314 -6.21 -0.83 21.62
CA ALA A 314 -5.38 -2.03 21.57
C ALA A 314 -4.50 -2.13 20.31
N GLN A 315 -4.99 -1.63 19.17
CA GLN A 315 -4.22 -1.60 17.93
C GLN A 315 -3.19 -0.48 17.92
N VAL A 316 -3.50 0.68 18.49
CA VAL A 316 -2.55 1.79 18.65
C VAL A 316 -1.43 1.39 19.62
N GLY A 317 -1.80 0.82 20.78
CA GLY A 317 -0.86 0.44 21.84
C GLY A 317 -0.11 1.63 22.45
N PHE A 318 0.79 1.34 23.39
CA PHE A 318 1.58 2.37 24.08
C PHE A 318 3.08 2.01 24.19
N GLY A 319 3.85 2.90 24.82
CA GLY A 319 5.29 2.78 25.10
C GLY A 319 6.18 3.49 24.07
N PHE A 320 5.65 4.42 23.28
CA PHE A 320 6.41 5.12 22.24
C PHE A 320 5.85 6.52 21.95
N TYR A 321 6.60 7.32 21.21
CA TYR A 321 6.12 8.55 20.60
C TYR A 321 5.82 8.32 19.12
N TYR A 322 4.62 8.73 18.70
CA TYR A 322 4.22 8.69 17.31
C TYR A 322 4.64 9.98 16.60
N VAL A 323 5.47 9.86 15.56
CA VAL A 323 6.02 10.99 14.81
C VAL A 323 5.47 10.94 13.38
N LYS A 324 4.65 11.93 13.02
CA LYS A 324 4.03 12.04 11.69
C LYS A 324 4.48 13.31 10.97
N GLN A 325 4.88 13.18 9.71
CA GLN A 325 5.11 14.34 8.85
C GLN A 325 3.79 15.07 8.55
N LEU A 326 3.75 16.38 8.78
CA LEU A 326 2.62 17.23 8.39
C LEU A 326 2.87 17.90 7.03
N SER A 327 4.04 18.49 6.84
CA SER A 327 4.51 19.04 5.57
C SER A 327 5.99 19.36 5.65
N GLY A 328 6.77 19.16 4.58
CA GLY A 328 8.21 19.45 4.59
C GLY A 328 8.92 18.88 5.83
N ASN A 329 9.47 19.77 6.67
CA ASN A 329 10.13 19.41 7.93
C ASN A 329 9.25 19.54 9.18
N ASP A 330 7.97 19.89 9.04
CA ASP A 330 7.05 19.99 10.15
C ASP A 330 6.53 18.60 10.57
N LEU A 331 6.60 18.37 11.87
CA LEU A 331 6.32 17.09 12.52
C LEU A 331 5.18 17.26 13.53
N ARG A 332 4.24 16.33 13.53
CA ARG A 332 3.36 16.08 14.68
C ARG A 332 4.01 14.99 15.52
N VAL A 333 4.24 15.28 16.79
CA VAL A 333 4.68 14.30 17.79
C VAL A 333 3.52 14.09 18.75
N VAL A 334 3.11 12.84 18.94
CA VAL A 334 2.08 12.44 19.89
C VAL A 334 2.73 11.50 20.90
N ASP A 335 2.65 11.87 22.16
CA ASP A 335 3.08 11.02 23.26
C ASP A 335 2.08 9.86 23.44
N LEU A 336 2.57 8.63 23.27
CA LEU A 336 1.83 7.39 23.54
C LEU A 336 2.65 6.53 24.52
N SER A 337 3.35 7.14 25.46
CA SER A 337 4.19 6.45 26.44
C SER A 337 3.38 5.62 27.45
N SER A 338 2.08 5.93 27.64
CA SER A 338 1.20 5.25 28.60
C SER A 338 -0.14 4.80 28.00
N PRO A 339 -0.84 3.86 28.66
CA PRO A 339 -2.18 3.44 28.27
C PRO A 339 -3.18 4.60 28.21
N GLU A 340 -3.12 5.52 29.18
CA GLU A 340 -4.02 6.66 29.31
C GLU A 340 -3.89 7.60 28.11
N LYS A 341 -2.65 7.88 27.68
CA LYS A 341 -2.38 8.67 26.48
C LYS A 341 -2.93 8.05 25.19
N THR A 342 -2.93 6.72 25.13
CA THR A 342 -3.51 6.00 24.00
C THR A 342 -5.04 6.12 23.99
N LEU A 343 -5.67 5.99 25.16
CA LEU A 343 -7.11 6.17 25.31
C LEU A 343 -7.53 7.62 24.99
N GLU A 344 -6.75 8.62 25.44
CA GLU A 344 -6.94 10.04 25.08
C GLU A 344 -6.86 10.26 23.56
N LEU A 345 -5.88 9.65 22.88
CA LEU A 345 -5.75 9.76 21.43
C LEU A 345 -6.94 9.15 20.68
N VAL A 346 -7.47 8.02 21.16
CA VAL A 346 -8.62 7.35 20.54
C VAL A 346 -9.90 8.11 20.82
N GLY A 347 -10.13 8.54 22.06
CA GLY A 347 -11.37 9.20 22.48
C GLY A 347 -12.60 8.29 22.42
N ASP A 348 -13.78 8.87 22.63
CA ASP A 348 -15.06 8.15 22.58
C ASP A 348 -15.55 8.03 21.14
N VAL A 349 -16.15 6.89 20.79
CA VAL A 349 -16.71 6.69 19.45
C VAL A 349 -18.04 7.44 19.32
N VAL A 350 -18.06 8.43 18.41
CA VAL A 350 -19.21 9.30 18.14
C VAL A 350 -20.10 8.71 17.05
N SER A 351 -19.50 8.19 15.98
CA SER A 351 -20.25 7.57 14.88
C SER A 351 -19.43 6.55 14.11
N VAL A 352 -20.14 5.58 13.55
CA VAL A 352 -19.62 4.58 12.61
C VAL A 352 -20.42 4.69 11.32
N ARG A 353 -19.76 4.59 10.17
CA ARG A 353 -20.39 4.51 8.84
C ARG A 353 -19.77 3.37 8.07
N VAL A 354 -20.59 2.47 7.53
CA VAL A 354 -20.13 1.27 6.84
C VAL A 354 -20.45 1.38 5.35
N LEU A 355 -19.43 1.25 4.51
CA LEU A 355 -19.57 1.09 3.08
C LEU A 355 -19.28 -0.36 2.72
N TYR A 356 -20.32 -1.08 2.31
CA TYR A 356 -20.23 -2.47 1.90
C TYR A 356 -19.63 -2.60 0.49
N PRO A 357 -19.00 -3.73 0.17
CA PRO A 357 -18.73 -4.11 -1.23
C PRO A 357 -20.02 -4.07 -2.03
N TYR A 358 -19.92 -3.71 -3.30
CA TYR A 358 -21.07 -3.61 -4.20
C TYR A 358 -20.60 -3.55 -5.66
N TYR A 359 -21.48 -3.96 -6.56
CA TYR A 359 -21.26 -3.86 -8.00
C TYR A 359 -22.31 -2.98 -8.66
N THR A 360 -21.84 -2.18 -9.60
CA THR A 360 -22.63 -1.30 -10.48
C THR A 360 -22.02 -1.38 -11.87
N ASN A 361 -22.81 -1.03 -12.89
CA ASN A 361 -22.30 -0.98 -14.27
C ASN A 361 -21.38 0.23 -14.55
N ASP A 362 -21.03 1.02 -13.53
CA ASP A 362 -20.17 2.19 -13.63
C ASP A 362 -18.85 2.02 -12.85
N LYS A 363 -17.97 3.03 -12.92
CA LYS A 363 -16.65 3.01 -12.28
C LYS A 363 -16.69 3.03 -10.73
N GLN A 364 -17.87 2.99 -10.10
CA GLN A 364 -17.99 3.11 -8.65
C GLN A 364 -17.92 1.77 -7.91
N SER A 365 -18.05 0.63 -8.60
CA SER A 365 -17.98 -0.71 -8.01
C SER A 365 -16.79 -0.90 -7.06
N SER A 366 -17.03 -1.54 -5.91
CA SER A 366 -16.01 -1.81 -4.90
C SER A 366 -16.10 -3.24 -4.38
N LYS A 367 -14.94 -3.89 -4.24
CA LYS A 367 -14.78 -5.19 -3.56
C LYS A 367 -14.28 -5.05 -2.12
N GLN A 368 -14.21 -3.82 -1.61
CA GLN A 368 -13.67 -3.48 -0.30
C GLN A 368 -14.80 -3.07 0.63
N LEU A 369 -14.82 -3.65 1.83
CA LEU A 369 -15.58 -3.10 2.96
C LEU A 369 -14.77 -1.97 3.58
N SER A 370 -15.39 -0.80 3.74
CA SER A 370 -14.77 0.37 4.38
C SER A 370 -15.63 0.85 5.55
N VAL A 371 -15.05 1.01 6.72
CA VAL A 371 -15.74 1.53 7.90
C VAL A 371 -15.07 2.81 8.35
N HIS A 372 -15.80 3.91 8.33
CA HIS A 372 -15.35 5.19 8.83
C HIS A 372 -15.84 5.38 10.26
N ILE A 373 -14.90 5.54 11.18
CA ILE A 373 -15.18 5.75 12.60
C ILE A 373 -14.78 7.19 12.92
N THR A 374 -15.72 7.95 13.49
CA THR A 374 -15.43 9.28 14.04
C THR A 374 -15.43 9.17 15.55
N THR A 375 -14.35 9.62 16.18
CA THR A 375 -14.26 9.73 17.64
C THR A 375 -14.25 11.20 18.05
N THR A 376 -14.24 11.47 19.35
CA THR A 376 -14.15 12.84 19.88
C THR A 376 -12.84 13.54 19.53
N THR A 377 -11.78 12.78 19.25
CA THR A 377 -10.42 13.30 19.06
C THR A 377 -9.84 13.00 17.68
N SER A 378 -10.33 11.96 16.98
CA SER A 378 -9.70 11.41 15.79
C SER A 378 -10.71 10.82 14.80
N LYS A 379 -10.23 10.48 13.59
CA LYS A 379 -10.99 9.68 12.62
C LYS A 379 -10.18 8.45 12.23
N PHE A 380 -10.87 7.31 12.16
CA PHE A 380 -10.27 6.04 11.77
C PHE A 380 -10.97 5.46 10.55
N LEU A 381 -10.18 4.82 9.68
CA LEU A 381 -10.63 4.07 8.53
C LEU A 381 -10.25 2.61 8.75
N VAL A 382 -11.24 1.73 8.75
CA VAL A 382 -11.05 0.29 8.71
C VAL A 382 -11.34 -0.20 7.30
N GLU A 383 -10.41 -0.93 6.69
CA GLU A 383 -10.58 -1.50 5.35
C GLU A 383 -10.43 -3.03 5.42
N VAL A 384 -11.44 -3.77 5.01
CA VAL A 384 -11.36 -5.21 4.80
C VAL A 384 -11.30 -5.47 3.29
N ARG A 385 -10.17 -6.02 2.84
CA ARG A 385 -9.87 -6.13 1.41
C ARG A 385 -8.90 -7.26 1.05
N ASN A 386 -8.80 -7.52 -0.25
CA ASN A 386 -7.72 -8.32 -0.84
C ASN A 386 -6.62 -7.40 -1.38
N THR A 387 -5.41 -7.47 -0.82
CA THR A 387 -4.27 -6.66 -1.27
C THR A 387 -3.55 -7.19 -2.50
N ARG A 388 -3.87 -8.42 -2.93
CA ARG A 388 -3.28 -9.08 -4.10
C ARG A 388 -4.17 -9.02 -5.34
N GLY A 389 -5.19 -8.17 -5.34
CA GLY A 389 -6.07 -7.99 -6.49
C GLY A 389 -7.20 -9.03 -6.62
N GLY A 390 -7.28 -10.03 -5.73
CA GLY A 390 -8.43 -10.95 -5.67
C GLY A 390 -9.72 -10.29 -5.19
N VAL A 391 -10.83 -11.05 -5.15
CA VAL A 391 -12.12 -10.56 -4.64
C VAL A 391 -12.28 -10.84 -3.15
N LEU A 392 -12.01 -12.08 -2.71
CA LEU A 392 -12.15 -12.46 -1.30
C LEU A 392 -11.13 -11.74 -0.43
N SER A 393 -11.61 -11.14 0.65
CA SER A 393 -10.80 -10.44 1.63
C SER A 393 -9.67 -11.31 2.19
N GLN A 394 -8.51 -10.71 2.42
CA GLN A 394 -7.36 -11.40 3.03
C GLN A 394 -6.91 -10.75 4.33
N GLN A 395 -7.20 -9.46 4.49
CA GLN A 395 -6.71 -8.69 5.61
C GLN A 395 -7.69 -7.57 6.00
N LEU A 396 -7.54 -7.13 7.24
CA LEU A 396 -8.13 -5.92 7.79
C LEU A 396 -7.01 -4.91 8.08
N ASN A 397 -7.18 -3.68 7.61
CA ASN A 397 -6.30 -2.56 7.88
C ASN A 397 -7.01 -1.53 8.73
N ILE A 398 -6.31 -0.92 9.68
CA ILE A 398 -6.80 0.25 10.43
C ILE A 398 -5.82 1.38 10.22
N GLY A 399 -6.32 2.56 9.83
CA GLY A 399 -5.54 3.78 9.80
C GLY A 399 -6.25 4.98 10.40
N MET A 400 -5.48 5.96 10.87
CA MET A 400 -5.96 7.22 11.43
C MET A 400 -5.67 8.37 10.46
N PHE A 401 -6.67 9.21 10.15
CA PHE A 401 -6.55 10.27 9.14
C PHE A 401 -7.03 11.63 9.62
#